data_AF-A0A401HYJ1-F1
#
_entry.id   AF-A0A401HYJ1-F1
#
_cell.length_a   1.000
_cell.length_b   1.000
_cell.length_c   1.000
_cell.angle_alpha   90.00
_cell.angle_beta   90.00
_cell.angle_gamma   90.00
#
_symmetry.space_group_name_H-M   'P 1'
#
loop_
_entity.id
_entity.type
_entity.pdbx_description
1 polymer ?
#
loop_
_entity_poly.entity_id
_entity_poly.type
_entity_poly.pdbx_seq_one_letter_code
_entity_poly.pdbx_strand_id
1 'polypeptide(L)'
;MTTAVTPEFSVECAAPFASCQIFGTAVTARALPVTSTSPSLSVWSLDADEDETLADRLSDIIADYGRVLERRPVAYAGCEGEYVKQEDRLVYEDEGIDMSWYRLRALLASPYGGYIQASAMCGGDELASVEAAFHQTLGSLRLLGQEDDAQTARAAHEAQVAALLEQAMSRMEQASMSASDIEELAEPLDAETRFAQTLGAAGLLEHETALRSIALPAWTLVEAGSADEAPPGATRIGGGPDLPAGAAWPRNEAGLYYNFLAQINLAELPELRYPMPTRGLLTFLSDTDLLEGKVCYWSDTDKLLHYPLSEDAETTAIAASSMLVWDEEQRRLVVDRPERDGYEAFVEADGRIRFERNGGTVLALASEYEISHEPQLLRVHPCLLVPSDSPLYASCGIAEGELLAERVEEAMRIGEGPQHRMLGPIRSTLPVVERAVQYARRQGWDELTASEDWFVLLALRSGGRAGFAFGDYGDFVYMANARDTARGDFSRVCAFNLLD
;
A
#
# COMPACT_ATOMS: atom_id res chain seq x y z
N MET A 1 -22.18 11.28 7.20
CA MET A 1 -21.64 11.99 6.04
C MET A 1 -20.28 12.48 6.46
N THR A 2 -19.25 12.05 5.72
CA THR A 2 -17.86 12.37 6.01
C THR A 2 -17.44 13.41 4.98
N THR A 3 -17.07 14.61 5.44
CA THR A 3 -16.56 15.67 4.57
C THR A 3 -15.11 15.38 4.24
N ALA A 4 -14.80 15.26 2.95
CA ALA A 4 -13.45 15.19 2.42
C ALA A 4 -13.11 16.48 1.67
N VAL A 5 -11.86 16.92 1.82
CA VAL A 5 -11.37 18.20 1.30
C VAL A 5 -10.02 17.94 0.63
N THR A 6 -9.94 18.15 -0.68
CA THR A 6 -8.70 18.20 -1.46
C THR A 6 -8.27 19.67 -1.62
N PRO A 7 -7.08 19.95 -2.20
CA PRO A 7 -6.71 21.32 -2.54
C PRO A 7 -7.70 22.01 -3.51
N GLU A 8 -8.34 21.26 -4.41
CA GLU A 8 -9.18 21.79 -5.50
C GLU A 8 -10.68 21.77 -5.17
N PHE A 9 -11.15 20.89 -4.29
CA PHE A 9 -12.58 20.78 -3.97
C PHE A 9 -12.86 20.15 -2.60
N SER A 10 -14.10 20.24 -2.14
CA SER A 10 -14.62 19.43 -1.05
C SER A 10 -15.94 18.74 -1.42
N VAL A 11 -16.17 17.57 -0.82
CA VAL A 11 -17.37 16.75 -0.98
C VAL A 11 -17.73 16.07 0.34
N GLU A 12 -19.02 15.82 0.55
CA GLU A 12 -19.55 14.98 1.62
C GLU A 12 -19.93 13.62 1.05
N CYS A 13 -19.22 12.57 1.46
CA CYS A 13 -19.55 11.21 1.05
C CYS A 13 -20.86 10.76 1.72
N ALA A 14 -21.87 10.48 0.89
CA ALA A 14 -23.17 9.99 1.33
C ALA A 14 -23.16 8.48 1.60
N ALA A 15 -24.04 8.01 2.50
CA ALA A 15 -24.24 6.57 2.70
C ALA A 15 -24.68 5.89 1.39
N PRO A 16 -24.21 4.68 1.05
CA PRO A 16 -23.61 3.69 1.94
C PRO A 16 -22.10 3.84 2.18
N PHE A 17 -21.45 4.81 1.55
CA PHE A 17 -20.01 5.01 1.71
C PHE A 17 -19.69 5.48 3.15
N ALA A 18 -18.92 4.66 3.86
CA ALA A 18 -18.63 4.83 5.28
C ALA A 18 -17.14 5.00 5.56
N SER A 19 -16.27 4.42 4.73
CA SER A 19 -14.85 4.79 4.67
C SER A 19 -14.68 5.95 3.68
N CYS A 20 -13.85 6.93 4.02
CA CYS A 20 -13.54 8.07 3.16
C CYS A 20 -12.05 8.40 3.32
N GLN A 21 -11.33 8.48 2.22
CA GLN A 21 -9.88 8.68 2.15
C GLN A 21 -9.56 9.73 1.10
N ILE A 22 -8.47 10.46 1.31
CA ILE A 22 -8.05 11.58 0.47
C ILE A 22 -6.61 11.31 0.01
N PHE A 23 -6.36 11.42 -1.29
CA PHE A 23 -5.08 11.17 -1.93
C PHE A 23 -4.79 12.29 -2.93
N GLY A 24 -3.93 13.24 -2.58
CA GLY A 24 -3.68 14.42 -3.41
C GLY A 24 -4.98 15.15 -3.77
N THR A 25 -5.36 15.06 -5.05
CA THR A 25 -6.57 15.69 -5.61
C THR A 25 -7.78 14.75 -5.68
N ALA A 26 -7.67 13.54 -5.14
CA ALA A 26 -8.70 12.51 -5.19
C ALA A 26 -9.30 12.23 -3.81
N VAL A 27 -10.60 11.91 -3.81
CA VAL A 27 -11.37 11.40 -2.68
C VAL A 27 -11.87 10.02 -3.08
N THR A 28 -11.63 9.01 -2.24
CA THR A 28 -12.16 7.66 -2.43
C THR A 28 -12.98 7.24 -1.22
N ALA A 29 -14.04 6.47 -1.46
CA ALA A 29 -14.94 6.04 -0.40
C ALA A 29 -15.52 4.66 -0.69
N ARG A 30 -15.70 3.82 0.33
CA ARG A 30 -16.28 2.46 0.19
C ARG A 30 -17.36 2.18 1.22
N ALA A 31 -18.29 1.30 0.84
CA ALA A 31 -19.23 0.70 1.78
C ALA A 31 -18.52 -0.33 2.67
N LEU A 32 -19.02 -0.51 3.90
CA LEU A 32 -18.51 -1.49 4.85
C LEU A 32 -19.47 -2.70 4.95
N PRO A 33 -18.96 -3.94 5.07
CA PRO A 33 -17.54 -4.31 5.04
C PRO A 33 -16.94 -4.18 3.63
N VAL A 34 -15.65 -3.86 3.55
CA VAL A 34 -14.95 -3.77 2.26
C VAL A 34 -14.67 -5.17 1.74
N THR A 35 -15.20 -5.47 0.55
CA THR A 35 -14.99 -6.73 -0.19
C THR A 35 -14.76 -6.44 -1.68
N SER A 36 -14.40 -7.46 -2.46
CA SER A 36 -14.22 -7.38 -3.93
C SER A 36 -15.47 -6.89 -4.68
N THR A 37 -16.66 -7.04 -4.06
CA THR A 37 -17.96 -6.61 -4.63
C THR A 37 -18.58 -5.42 -3.90
N SER A 38 -17.90 -4.87 -2.89
CA SER A 38 -18.44 -3.74 -2.11
C SER A 38 -18.56 -2.48 -2.95
N PRO A 39 -19.63 -1.69 -2.81
CA PRO A 39 -19.75 -0.42 -3.51
C PRO A 39 -18.58 0.53 -3.24
N SER A 40 -18.08 1.15 -4.30
CA SER A 40 -17.01 2.14 -4.24
C SER A 40 -17.40 3.44 -4.94
N LEU A 41 -16.79 4.53 -4.49
CA LEU A 41 -16.91 5.87 -5.04
C LEU A 41 -15.53 6.50 -5.10
N SER A 42 -15.25 7.23 -6.18
CA SER A 42 -14.12 8.14 -6.28
C SER A 42 -14.54 9.45 -6.92
N VAL A 43 -13.92 10.55 -6.48
CA VAL A 43 -14.06 11.90 -7.03
C VAL A 43 -12.66 12.51 -7.11
N TRP A 44 -12.24 13.04 -8.25
CA TRP A 44 -10.91 13.62 -8.41
C TRP A 44 -10.88 14.73 -9.46
N SER A 45 -9.86 15.59 -9.40
CA SER A 45 -9.61 16.60 -10.43
C SER A 45 -8.66 16.09 -11.51
N LEU A 46 -8.80 16.64 -12.72
CA LEU A 46 -7.99 16.34 -13.89
C LEU A 46 -7.69 17.65 -14.62
N ASP A 47 -6.50 17.77 -15.19
CA ASP A 47 -6.22 18.84 -16.14
C ASP A 47 -7.01 18.63 -17.45
N ALA A 48 -7.32 19.74 -18.12
CA ALA A 48 -7.98 19.71 -19.43
C ALA A 48 -6.92 19.71 -20.53
N ASP A 49 -7.16 18.92 -21.57
CA ASP A 49 -6.44 19.04 -22.84
C ASP A 49 -7.13 20.14 -23.68
N GLU A 50 -6.35 21.06 -24.26
CA GLU A 50 -6.87 22.21 -25.00
C GLU A 50 -7.60 21.78 -26.29
N ASP A 51 -7.26 20.60 -26.84
CA ASP A 51 -7.80 20.10 -28.10
C ASP A 51 -8.99 19.12 -27.95
N GLU A 52 -9.38 18.77 -26.71
CA GLU A 52 -10.38 17.75 -26.43
C GLU A 52 -11.68 18.34 -25.85
N THR A 53 -12.84 17.95 -26.37
CA THR A 53 -14.12 18.36 -25.78
C THR A 53 -14.49 17.45 -24.60
N LEU A 54 -15.27 17.97 -23.64
CA LEU A 54 -15.80 17.17 -22.52
C LEU A 54 -16.55 15.91 -23.00
N ALA A 55 -17.28 16.03 -24.11
CA ALA A 55 -18.06 14.93 -24.66
C ALA A 55 -17.18 13.85 -25.31
N ASP A 56 -16.06 14.25 -25.94
CA ASP A 56 -15.07 13.35 -26.53
C ASP A 56 -14.33 12.62 -25.40
N ARG A 57 -13.82 13.36 -24.42
CA ARG A 57 -13.14 12.79 -23.25
C ARG A 57 -13.99 11.78 -22.50
N LEU A 58 -15.26 12.12 -22.24
CA LEU A 58 -16.18 11.19 -21.60
C LEU A 58 -16.44 9.95 -22.47
N SER A 59 -16.46 10.11 -23.79
CA SER A 59 -16.65 8.99 -24.72
C SER A 59 -15.43 8.05 -24.70
N ASP A 60 -14.23 8.60 -24.61
CA ASP A 60 -12.98 7.83 -24.47
C ASP A 60 -12.91 7.10 -23.13
N ILE A 61 -13.27 7.77 -22.03
CA ILE A 61 -13.32 7.17 -20.68
C ILE A 61 -14.27 5.95 -20.63
N ILE A 62 -15.36 5.96 -21.41
CA ILE A 62 -16.37 4.89 -21.37
C ILE A 62 -16.21 3.85 -22.47
N ALA A 63 -15.30 4.03 -23.43
CA ALA A 63 -15.19 3.24 -24.65
C ALA A 63 -14.92 1.75 -24.39
N ASP A 64 -14.08 1.45 -23.39
CA ASP A 64 -13.65 0.08 -23.06
C ASP A 64 -14.57 -0.64 -22.06
N TYR A 65 -15.70 -0.04 -21.71
CA TYR A 65 -16.60 -0.55 -20.67
C TYR A 65 -17.93 -1.06 -21.24
N GLY A 66 -18.70 -1.72 -20.37
CA GLY A 66 -20.01 -2.26 -20.68
C GLY A 66 -21.03 -1.27 -21.28
N ARG A 67 -22.22 -1.80 -21.59
CA ARG A 67 -23.29 -1.11 -22.31
C ARG A 67 -23.75 0.16 -21.57
N VAL A 68 -23.76 1.29 -22.26
CA VAL A 68 -24.38 2.53 -21.77
C VAL A 68 -25.91 2.38 -21.68
N LEU A 69 -26.44 2.52 -20.46
CA LEU A 69 -27.87 2.50 -20.16
C LEU A 69 -28.48 3.90 -20.19
N GLU A 70 -27.71 4.89 -19.73
CA GLU A 70 -28.15 6.28 -19.61
C GLU A 70 -26.95 7.20 -19.84
N ARG A 71 -27.17 8.28 -20.60
CA ARG A 71 -26.24 9.41 -20.73
C ARG A 71 -27.06 10.69 -20.76
N ARG A 72 -26.78 11.63 -19.87
CA ARG A 72 -27.53 12.89 -19.78
C ARG A 72 -26.69 14.02 -19.21
N PRO A 73 -27.00 15.29 -19.54
CA PRO A 73 -26.35 16.43 -18.91
C PRO A 73 -26.66 16.50 -17.41
N VAL A 74 -25.68 17.01 -16.65
CA VAL A 74 -25.77 17.29 -15.21
C VAL A 74 -25.04 18.58 -14.88
N ALA A 75 -25.45 19.24 -13.80
CA ALA A 75 -24.77 20.41 -13.28
C ALA A 75 -24.65 20.32 -11.76
N TYR A 76 -23.43 20.49 -11.24
CA TYR A 76 -23.13 20.47 -9.82
C TYR A 76 -22.14 21.58 -9.49
N ALA A 77 -22.34 22.29 -8.38
CA ALA A 77 -21.42 23.35 -7.94
C ALA A 77 -21.08 24.42 -9.00
N GLY A 78 -21.99 24.67 -9.96
CA GLY A 78 -21.75 25.59 -11.08
C GLY A 78 -20.90 25.02 -12.23
N CYS A 79 -20.52 23.74 -12.14
CA CYS A 79 -19.86 22.98 -13.20
C CYS A 79 -20.90 22.27 -14.05
N GLU A 80 -20.90 22.55 -15.35
CA GLU A 80 -21.70 21.81 -16.33
C GLU A 80 -20.95 20.55 -16.76
N GLY A 81 -21.67 19.48 -17.02
CA GLY A 81 -21.06 18.22 -17.41
C GLY A 81 -22.06 17.16 -17.82
N GLU A 82 -21.60 15.92 -17.86
CA GLU A 82 -22.40 14.78 -18.28
C GLU A 82 -22.27 13.62 -17.30
N TYR A 83 -23.40 12.94 -17.11
CA TYR A 83 -23.53 11.72 -16.32
C TYR A 83 -23.77 10.53 -17.25
N VAL A 84 -23.11 9.41 -16.95
CA VAL A 84 -23.25 8.16 -17.67
C VAL A 84 -23.47 7.02 -16.68
N LYS A 85 -24.40 6.12 -17.02
CA LYS A 85 -24.62 4.84 -16.34
C LYS A 85 -24.34 3.71 -17.31
N GLN A 86 -23.44 2.80 -16.95
CA GLN A 86 -23.09 1.62 -17.73
C GLN A 86 -23.39 0.34 -16.97
N GLU A 87 -23.84 -0.67 -17.69
CA GLU A 87 -23.98 -2.04 -17.23
C GLU A 87 -22.90 -2.91 -17.87
N ASP A 88 -22.15 -3.58 -17.02
CA ASP A 88 -21.07 -4.48 -17.33
C ASP A 88 -21.27 -5.81 -16.60
N ARG A 89 -20.27 -6.69 -16.68
CA ARG A 89 -20.27 -7.97 -15.98
C ARG A 89 -18.98 -8.12 -15.19
N LEU A 90 -19.10 -8.39 -13.90
CA LEU A 90 -17.97 -8.71 -13.04
C LEU A 90 -17.84 -10.22 -12.96
N VAL A 91 -16.69 -10.74 -13.38
CA VAL A 91 -16.37 -12.18 -13.33
C VAL A 91 -15.06 -12.36 -12.58
N TYR A 92 -15.12 -13.03 -11.43
CA TYR A 92 -13.97 -13.58 -10.71
C TYR A 92 -14.18 -15.08 -10.57
N GLU A 93 -13.56 -15.85 -11.47
CA GLU A 93 -13.75 -17.30 -11.55
C GLU A 93 -13.32 -18.01 -10.25
N ASP A 94 -12.28 -17.49 -9.59
CA ASP A 94 -11.71 -18.06 -8.36
C ASP A 94 -12.58 -17.78 -7.11
N GLU A 95 -13.34 -16.69 -7.10
CA GLU A 95 -14.28 -16.32 -6.02
C GLU A 95 -15.72 -16.79 -6.32
N GLY A 96 -15.95 -17.44 -7.47
CA GLY A 96 -17.28 -17.83 -7.94
C GLY A 96 -18.18 -16.63 -8.22
N ILE A 97 -17.62 -15.44 -8.44
CA ILE A 97 -18.37 -14.21 -8.71
C ILE A 97 -18.61 -14.14 -10.20
N ASP A 98 -19.88 -14.08 -10.56
CA ASP A 98 -20.33 -13.83 -11.92
C ASP A 98 -21.66 -13.06 -11.83
N MET A 99 -21.59 -11.73 -11.93
CA MET A 99 -22.74 -10.88 -11.68
C MET A 99 -22.77 -9.61 -12.53
N SER A 100 -23.96 -9.03 -12.66
CA SER A 100 -24.13 -7.70 -13.25
C SER A 100 -23.43 -6.66 -12.39
N TRP A 101 -22.66 -5.81 -13.05
CA TRP A 101 -21.86 -4.78 -12.41
C TRP A 101 -22.11 -3.44 -13.06
N TYR A 102 -22.33 -2.40 -12.26
CA TYR A 102 -22.73 -1.10 -12.76
C TYR A 102 -21.64 -0.07 -12.48
N ARG A 103 -21.41 0.80 -13.48
CA ARG A 103 -20.51 1.94 -13.38
C ARG A 103 -21.28 3.22 -13.61
N LEU A 104 -21.23 4.11 -12.63
CA LEU A 104 -21.77 5.46 -12.70
C LEU A 104 -20.59 6.40 -12.90
N ARG A 105 -20.70 7.35 -13.84
CA ARG A 105 -19.65 8.35 -14.08
C ARG A 105 -20.26 9.73 -14.22
N ALA A 106 -19.57 10.73 -13.70
CA ALA A 106 -19.83 12.12 -14.02
C ALA A 106 -18.52 12.81 -14.38
N LEU A 107 -18.51 13.58 -15.47
CA LEU A 107 -17.40 14.44 -15.84
C LEU A 107 -17.93 15.87 -15.91
N LEU A 108 -17.37 16.76 -15.09
CA LEU A 108 -17.83 18.12 -14.88
C LEU A 108 -16.72 19.10 -15.29
N ALA A 109 -17.02 20.08 -16.15
CA ALA A 109 -16.09 21.13 -16.51
C ALA A 109 -15.93 22.13 -15.37
N SER A 110 -14.71 22.28 -14.86
CA SER A 110 -14.41 23.25 -13.81
C SER A 110 -14.32 24.67 -14.39
N PRO A 111 -14.95 25.69 -13.77
CA PRO A 111 -14.79 27.08 -14.16
C PRO A 111 -13.36 27.62 -13.94
N TYR A 112 -12.53 26.91 -13.19
CA TYR A 112 -11.13 27.26 -12.92
C TYR A 112 -10.13 26.58 -13.88
N GLY A 113 -10.63 25.85 -14.89
CA GLY A 113 -9.83 24.99 -15.76
C GLY A 113 -9.82 23.54 -15.29
N GLY A 114 -9.66 22.60 -16.22
CA GLY A 114 -9.71 21.17 -15.93
C GLY A 114 -11.11 20.59 -15.78
N TYR A 115 -11.17 19.35 -15.30
CA TYR A 115 -12.40 18.59 -15.04
C TYR A 115 -12.43 18.07 -13.60
N ILE A 116 -13.64 17.91 -13.07
CA ILE A 116 -13.89 17.02 -11.93
C ILE A 116 -14.52 15.75 -12.47
N GLN A 117 -13.87 14.63 -12.24
CA GLN A 117 -14.39 13.31 -12.58
C GLN A 117 -14.85 12.60 -11.32
N ALA A 118 -16.00 11.95 -11.38
CA ALA A 118 -16.48 11.06 -10.35
C ALA A 118 -16.88 9.71 -10.94
N SER A 119 -16.63 8.64 -10.21
CA SER A 119 -17.02 7.28 -10.59
C SER A 119 -17.54 6.52 -9.39
N ALA A 120 -18.61 5.75 -9.56
CA ALA A 120 -19.07 4.78 -8.56
C ALA A 120 -19.33 3.42 -9.20
N MET A 121 -19.10 2.36 -8.42
CA MET A 121 -19.23 0.98 -8.85
C MET A 121 -20.06 0.19 -7.85
N CYS A 122 -20.92 -0.72 -8.32
CA CYS A 122 -21.76 -1.54 -7.45
C CYS A 122 -22.41 -2.72 -8.19
N GLY A 123 -22.92 -3.68 -7.41
CA GLY A 123 -23.80 -4.73 -7.91
C GLY A 123 -25.23 -4.24 -8.20
N GLY A 124 -25.99 -5.01 -8.96
CA GLY A 124 -27.35 -4.62 -9.38
C GLY A 124 -28.34 -4.37 -8.24
N ASP A 125 -28.23 -5.12 -7.14
CA ASP A 125 -29.12 -4.97 -5.98
C ASP A 125 -28.91 -3.65 -5.22
N GLU A 126 -27.74 -3.03 -5.38
CA GLU A 126 -27.33 -1.81 -4.68
C GLU A 126 -27.38 -0.57 -5.57
N LEU A 127 -27.62 -0.74 -6.88
CA LEU A 127 -27.55 0.32 -7.87
C LEU A 127 -28.40 1.55 -7.50
N ALA A 128 -29.63 1.35 -7.04
CA ALA A 128 -30.53 2.46 -6.73
C ALA A 128 -30.05 3.29 -5.53
N SER A 129 -29.49 2.65 -4.49
CA SER A 129 -28.98 3.36 -3.31
C SER A 129 -27.65 4.04 -3.61
N VAL A 130 -26.76 3.37 -4.36
CA VAL A 130 -25.46 3.90 -4.78
C VAL A 130 -25.63 5.07 -5.75
N GLU A 131 -26.57 5.02 -6.68
CA GLU A 131 -26.86 6.14 -7.58
C GLU A 131 -27.40 7.36 -6.83
N ALA A 132 -28.29 7.15 -5.86
CA ALA A 132 -28.77 8.24 -5.01
C ALA A 132 -27.62 8.87 -4.20
N ALA A 133 -26.74 8.04 -3.63
CA ALA A 133 -25.56 8.48 -2.90
C ALA A 133 -24.55 9.22 -3.78
N PHE A 134 -24.35 8.76 -5.01
CA PHE A 134 -23.48 9.37 -6.01
C PHE A 134 -23.93 10.81 -6.31
N HIS A 135 -25.22 11.00 -6.63
CA HIS A 135 -25.78 12.32 -6.88
C HIS A 135 -25.81 13.21 -5.64
N GLN A 136 -26.05 12.64 -4.46
CA GLN A 136 -25.99 13.40 -3.21
C GLN A 136 -24.57 13.90 -2.92
N THR A 137 -23.56 13.05 -3.13
CA THR A 137 -22.15 13.41 -2.95
C THR A 137 -21.75 14.52 -3.92
N LEU A 138 -22.09 14.40 -5.21
CA LEU A 138 -21.85 15.47 -6.18
C LEU A 138 -22.65 16.75 -5.88
N GLY A 139 -23.85 16.64 -5.29
CA GLY A 139 -24.63 17.80 -4.83
C GLY A 139 -23.95 18.59 -3.71
N SER A 140 -23.10 17.93 -2.92
CA SER A 140 -22.31 18.57 -1.86
C SER A 140 -21.00 19.20 -2.36
N LEU A 141 -20.63 18.98 -3.63
CA LEU A 141 -19.39 19.47 -4.22
C LEU A 141 -19.25 20.98 -4.01
N ARG A 142 -18.06 21.41 -3.59
CA ARG A 142 -17.63 22.81 -3.52
C ARG A 142 -16.24 22.90 -4.12
N LEU A 143 -16.07 23.76 -5.11
CA LEU A 143 -14.74 24.04 -5.66
C LEU A 143 -14.02 25.07 -4.80
N LEU A 144 -12.73 24.86 -4.58
CA LEU A 144 -11.86 25.75 -3.82
C LEU A 144 -10.98 26.53 -4.80
N GLY A 145 -11.23 27.83 -4.91
CA GLY A 145 -10.78 28.64 -6.05
C GLY A 145 -9.52 29.48 -5.85
N GLN A 146 -8.95 29.60 -4.64
CA GLN A 146 -7.73 30.39 -4.37
C GLN A 146 -6.90 29.83 -3.21
N GLU A 147 -5.57 30.09 -3.22
CA GLU A 147 -4.59 29.65 -2.20
C GLU A 147 -5.03 29.97 -0.77
N ASP A 148 -5.61 31.16 -0.52
CA ASP A 148 -6.09 31.56 0.81
C ASP A 148 -7.31 30.74 1.29
N ASP A 149 -8.21 30.38 0.38
CA ASP A 149 -9.39 29.57 0.70
C ASP A 149 -9.01 28.10 0.92
N ALA A 150 -8.07 27.57 0.13
CA ALA A 150 -7.52 26.23 0.30
C ALA A 150 -6.71 26.13 1.60
N GLN A 151 -5.90 27.15 1.94
CA GLN A 151 -5.10 27.16 3.17
C GLN A 151 -5.97 27.37 4.42
N THR A 152 -7.02 28.19 4.33
CA THR A 152 -8.00 28.36 5.42
C THR A 152 -8.86 27.12 5.62
N ALA A 153 -9.30 26.47 4.53
CA ALA A 153 -10.05 25.21 4.61
C ALA A 153 -9.19 24.05 5.09
N ARG A 154 -7.92 23.98 4.66
CA ARG A 154 -6.93 22.99 5.13
C ARG A 154 -6.61 23.20 6.61
N ALA A 155 -6.40 24.42 7.07
CA ALA A 155 -6.20 24.72 8.49
C ALA A 155 -7.45 24.43 9.34
N ALA A 156 -8.65 24.70 8.82
CA ALA A 156 -9.90 24.37 9.50
C ALA A 156 -10.15 22.86 9.55
N HIS A 157 -9.81 22.13 8.48
CA HIS A 157 -9.89 20.68 8.42
C HIS A 157 -8.83 20.02 9.30
N GLU A 158 -7.57 20.45 9.27
CA GLU A 158 -6.50 20.00 10.17
C GLU A 158 -6.88 20.27 11.63
N ALA A 159 -7.46 21.43 11.95
CA ALA A 159 -7.96 21.70 13.29
C ALA A 159 -9.16 20.81 13.66
N GLN A 160 -10.03 20.48 12.72
CA GLN A 160 -11.19 19.60 12.95
C GLN A 160 -10.77 18.13 13.07
N VAL A 161 -9.79 17.68 12.28
CA VAL A 161 -9.15 16.36 12.33
C VAL A 161 -8.33 16.25 13.61
N ALA A 162 -7.56 17.27 13.99
CA ALA A 162 -6.85 17.32 15.26
C ALA A 162 -7.83 17.30 16.44
N ALA A 163 -8.95 18.03 16.38
CA ALA A 163 -9.97 17.98 17.42
C ALA A 163 -10.74 16.64 17.45
N LEU A 164 -10.97 16.00 16.30
CA LEU A 164 -11.57 14.67 16.20
C LEU A 164 -10.61 13.58 16.68
N LEU A 165 -9.32 13.70 16.36
CA LEU A 165 -8.24 12.85 16.86
C LEU A 165 -8.06 13.08 18.35
N GLU A 166 -8.08 14.31 18.86
CA GLU A 166 -8.00 14.60 20.29
C GLU A 166 -9.24 14.09 21.03
N GLN A 167 -10.44 14.19 20.44
CA GLN A 167 -11.64 13.56 20.99
C GLN A 167 -11.63 12.03 20.86
N ALA A 168 -11.07 11.47 19.79
CA ALA A 168 -10.96 10.03 19.59
C ALA A 168 -9.89 9.44 20.51
N MET A 169 -8.75 10.11 20.67
CA MET A 169 -7.69 9.84 21.62
C MET A 169 -8.18 10.03 23.04
N SER A 170 -8.99 11.05 23.35
CA SER A 170 -9.60 11.24 24.67
C SER A 170 -10.68 10.19 24.96
N ARG A 171 -11.46 9.76 23.95
CA ARG A 171 -12.38 8.63 24.08
C ARG A 171 -11.64 7.30 24.19
N MET A 172 -10.53 7.14 23.48
CA MET A 172 -9.63 5.98 23.57
C MET A 172 -8.87 5.99 24.88
N GLU A 173 -8.48 7.13 25.43
CA GLU A 173 -7.90 7.27 26.77
C GLU A 173 -8.95 7.06 27.83
N GLN A 174 -10.20 7.50 27.67
CA GLN A 174 -11.28 7.19 28.62
C GLN A 174 -11.72 5.73 28.54
N ALA A 175 -11.75 5.13 27.34
CA ALA A 175 -11.97 3.70 27.14
C ALA A 175 -10.76 2.87 27.62
N SER A 176 -9.54 3.37 27.38
CA SER A 176 -8.29 2.82 27.89
C SER A 176 -8.13 3.08 29.38
N MET A 177 -8.77 4.07 29.99
CA MET A 177 -8.79 4.30 31.43
C MET A 177 -9.80 3.36 32.11
N SER A 178 -10.85 2.97 31.40
CA SER A 178 -11.74 1.88 31.84
C SER A 178 -11.14 0.48 31.64
N ALA A 179 -10.22 0.33 30.68
CA ALA A 179 -9.51 -0.92 30.40
C ALA A 179 -8.14 -1.03 31.11
N SER A 180 -7.51 0.10 31.48
CA SER A 180 -6.23 0.16 32.20
C SER A 180 -6.34 -0.31 33.63
N ASP A 181 -7.55 -0.45 34.15
CA ASP A 181 -7.80 -1.06 35.46
C ASP A 181 -7.93 -2.60 35.39
N ILE A 182 -7.80 -3.25 34.21
CA ILE A 182 -7.88 -4.72 34.10
C ILE A 182 -6.77 -5.42 33.28
N GLU A 183 -6.00 -4.78 32.40
CA GLU A 183 -4.95 -5.50 31.65
C GLU A 183 -3.52 -5.01 31.92
N GLU A 184 -2.99 -5.46 33.05
CA GLU A 184 -1.59 -5.85 33.15
C GLU A 184 -1.40 -7.03 32.17
N LEU A 185 -1.22 -6.69 30.88
CA LEU A 185 -1.24 -7.62 29.73
C LEU A 185 -0.28 -8.79 29.99
N ALA A 186 -0.86 -9.98 30.17
CA ALA A 186 -0.12 -11.22 30.12
C ALA A 186 0.67 -11.27 28.80
N GLU A 187 1.91 -11.77 28.84
CA GLU A 187 2.63 -12.07 27.60
C GLU A 187 1.73 -12.95 26.71
N PRO A 188 1.59 -12.61 25.41
CA PRO A 188 0.81 -13.44 24.51
C PRO A 188 1.29 -14.89 24.61
N LEU A 189 0.37 -15.85 24.72
CA LEU A 189 0.71 -17.29 24.74
C LEU A 189 1.71 -17.61 23.63
N ASP A 190 2.60 -18.57 23.83
CA ASP A 190 3.57 -18.91 22.78
C ASP A 190 2.87 -19.44 21.50
N ALA A 191 3.56 -19.36 20.36
CA ALA A 191 3.00 -19.71 19.07
C ALA A 191 2.57 -21.19 18.98
N GLU A 192 3.27 -22.11 19.64
CA GLU A 192 2.91 -23.54 19.64
C GLU A 192 1.60 -23.74 20.41
N THR A 193 1.46 -23.11 21.58
CA THR A 193 0.22 -23.16 22.37
C THR A 193 -0.96 -22.58 21.59
N ARG A 194 -0.79 -21.42 20.95
CA ARG A 194 -1.83 -20.83 20.08
C ARG A 194 -2.21 -21.76 18.94
N PHE A 195 -1.22 -22.36 18.28
CA PHE A 195 -1.44 -23.29 17.17
C PHE A 195 -2.28 -24.49 17.63
N ALA A 196 -1.89 -25.14 18.72
CA ALA A 196 -2.62 -26.27 19.29
C ALA A 196 -4.05 -25.89 19.71
N GLN A 197 -4.26 -24.71 20.29
CA GLN A 197 -5.60 -24.22 20.64
C GLN A 197 -6.48 -24.00 19.42
N THR A 198 -5.93 -23.43 18.34
CA THR A 198 -6.66 -23.26 17.07
C THR A 198 -7.08 -24.59 16.48
N LEU A 199 -6.19 -25.59 16.50
CA LEU A 199 -6.53 -26.95 16.08
C LEU A 199 -7.62 -27.56 16.99
N GLY A 200 -7.56 -27.32 18.30
CA GLY A 200 -8.63 -27.67 19.25
C GLY A 200 -9.98 -27.08 18.89
N ALA A 201 -10.03 -25.78 18.66
CA ALA A 201 -11.26 -25.07 18.29
C ALA A 201 -11.82 -25.55 16.93
N ALA A 202 -10.94 -25.96 16.01
CA ALA A 202 -11.31 -26.51 14.71
C ALA A 202 -11.67 -28.01 14.75
N GLY A 203 -11.52 -28.70 15.89
CA GLY A 203 -11.75 -30.14 16.00
C GLY A 203 -10.67 -31.00 15.35
N LEU A 204 -9.46 -30.46 15.16
CA LEU A 204 -8.35 -31.06 14.41
C LEU A 204 -7.19 -31.55 15.30
N LEU A 205 -7.37 -31.63 16.63
CA LEU A 205 -6.31 -32.07 17.55
C LEU A 205 -5.79 -33.48 17.24
N GLU A 206 -6.63 -34.38 16.75
CA GLU A 206 -6.20 -35.72 16.34
C GLU A 206 -5.20 -35.70 15.16
N HIS A 207 -5.12 -34.58 14.45
CA HIS A 207 -4.22 -34.34 13.33
C HIS A 207 -3.07 -33.37 13.67
N GLU A 208 -2.89 -32.99 14.95
CA GLU A 208 -1.90 -31.99 15.37
C GLU A 208 -0.48 -32.29 14.87
N THR A 209 0.00 -33.52 15.03
CA THR A 209 1.35 -33.90 14.55
C THR A 209 1.49 -33.75 13.04
N ALA A 210 0.44 -34.09 12.29
CA ALA A 210 0.44 -34.01 10.83
C ALA A 210 0.42 -32.55 10.36
N LEU A 211 -0.46 -31.72 10.95
CA LEU A 211 -0.57 -30.29 10.64
C LEU A 211 0.66 -29.51 11.09
N ARG A 212 1.27 -29.87 12.22
CA ARG A 212 2.52 -29.28 12.69
C ARG A 212 3.70 -29.55 11.73
N SER A 213 3.67 -30.65 10.99
CA SER A 213 4.73 -30.99 10.02
C SER A 213 4.74 -30.09 8.78
N ILE A 214 3.60 -29.47 8.46
CA ILE A 214 3.46 -28.49 7.38
C ILE A 214 3.41 -27.05 7.88
N ALA A 215 3.33 -26.85 9.21
CA ALA A 215 3.41 -25.54 9.83
C ALA A 215 4.83 -24.97 9.68
N LEU A 216 4.91 -23.78 9.09
CA LEU A 216 6.14 -23.07 8.82
C LEU A 216 6.32 -21.96 9.87
N PRO A 217 7.48 -21.92 10.55
CA PRO A 217 7.85 -20.80 11.40
C PRO A 217 7.92 -19.51 10.59
N ALA A 218 7.38 -18.45 11.17
CA ALA A 218 7.38 -17.10 10.65
C ALA A 218 7.57 -16.10 11.80
N TRP A 219 7.80 -14.84 11.44
CA TRP A 219 7.90 -13.74 12.38
C TRP A 219 6.84 -12.70 12.06
N THR A 220 5.97 -12.42 13.01
CA THR A 220 5.04 -11.29 12.94
C THR A 220 5.77 -10.07 13.49
N LEU A 221 5.75 -8.96 12.76
CA LEU A 221 6.30 -7.69 13.18
C LEU A 221 5.15 -6.70 13.37
N VAL A 222 5.07 -6.14 14.57
CA VAL A 222 4.02 -5.18 14.95
C VAL A 222 4.65 -3.87 15.38
N GLU A 223 3.98 -2.77 15.04
CA GLU A 223 4.42 -1.45 15.47
C GLU A 223 4.37 -1.32 17.00
N ALA A 224 5.47 -0.82 17.58
CA ALA A 224 5.68 -0.77 19.03
C ALA A 224 5.93 0.66 19.55
N GLY A 225 5.52 1.67 18.78
CA GLY A 225 5.68 3.09 19.08
C GLY A 225 6.77 3.76 18.23
N SER A 226 6.94 5.07 18.43
CA SER A 226 7.87 5.89 17.63
C SER A 226 9.31 5.36 17.68
N ALA A 227 9.99 5.45 16.54
CA ALA A 227 11.41 5.16 16.36
C ALA A 227 12.28 6.41 16.21
N ASP A 228 11.78 7.61 16.52
CA ASP A 228 12.55 8.87 16.38
C ASP A 228 13.86 8.87 17.20
N GLU A 229 13.83 8.22 18.37
CA GLU A 229 15.00 8.08 19.26
C GLU A 229 15.67 6.70 19.15
N ALA A 230 15.31 5.90 18.15
CA ALA A 230 15.87 4.57 17.99
C ALA A 230 17.37 4.65 17.63
N PRO A 231 18.21 3.76 18.20
CA PRO A 231 19.61 3.70 17.81
C PRO A 231 19.77 3.22 16.36
N PRO A 232 20.80 3.67 15.62
CA PRO A 232 21.09 3.16 14.28
C PRO A 232 21.20 1.63 14.25
N GLY A 233 20.50 1.02 13.30
CA GLY A 233 20.41 -0.42 13.12
C GLY A 233 19.23 -1.08 13.85
N ALA A 234 18.36 -0.34 14.53
CA ALA A 234 17.15 -0.90 15.14
C ALA A 234 16.15 -1.42 14.09
N THR A 235 15.39 -2.47 14.41
CA THR A 235 14.27 -2.92 13.56
C THR A 235 13.13 -1.89 13.57
N ARG A 236 12.82 -1.33 12.41
CA ARG A 236 11.81 -0.25 12.28
C ARG A 236 11.22 -0.14 10.87
N ILE A 237 10.13 0.60 10.77
CA ILE A 237 9.38 0.91 9.56
C ILE A 237 9.18 2.43 9.45
N GLY A 238 9.22 2.99 8.25
CA GLY A 238 9.05 4.43 7.99
C GLY A 238 10.25 5.32 8.36
N GLY A 239 10.21 6.58 7.92
CA GLY A 239 11.31 7.55 8.05
C GLY A 239 12.37 7.42 6.95
N GLY A 240 13.63 7.70 7.27
CA GLY A 240 14.79 7.45 6.38
C GLY A 240 15.64 6.27 6.87
N PRO A 241 16.53 5.67 6.06
CA PRO A 241 17.30 4.47 6.37
C PRO A 241 18.48 4.72 7.31
N ASP A 242 18.94 3.66 7.97
CA ASP A 242 20.29 3.62 8.50
C ASP A 242 21.22 3.00 7.46
N LEU A 243 22.33 3.69 7.16
CA LEU A 243 23.28 3.27 6.14
C LEU A 243 24.70 3.24 6.73
N PRO A 244 25.60 2.38 6.20
CA PRO A 244 27.01 2.42 6.58
C PRO A 244 27.62 3.81 6.34
N ALA A 245 28.54 4.21 7.22
CA ALA A 245 29.20 5.50 7.11
C ALA A 245 29.88 5.68 5.73
N GLY A 246 29.45 6.68 4.97
CA GLY A 246 29.95 6.98 3.62
C GLY A 246 29.21 6.25 2.49
N ALA A 247 28.24 5.37 2.81
CA ALA A 247 27.32 4.85 1.81
C ALA A 247 26.36 5.96 1.33
N ALA A 248 26.03 5.92 0.04
CA ALA A 248 25.00 6.77 -0.53
C ALA A 248 23.63 6.12 -0.36
N TRP A 249 22.58 6.94 -0.27
CA TRP A 249 21.21 6.45 -0.36
C TRP A 249 21.00 5.76 -1.72
N PRO A 250 20.46 4.53 -1.75
CA PRO A 250 20.29 3.78 -3.00
C PRO A 250 19.45 4.52 -4.04
N ARG A 251 19.88 4.47 -5.31
CA ARG A 251 19.17 5.06 -6.46
C ARG A 251 18.83 4.01 -7.52
N ASN A 252 17.72 4.21 -8.22
CA ASN A 252 17.33 3.42 -9.39
C ASN A 252 18.13 3.83 -10.64
N GLU A 253 17.83 3.22 -11.79
CA GLU A 253 18.54 3.51 -13.04
C GLU A 253 18.33 4.94 -13.54
N ALA A 254 17.15 5.52 -13.30
CA ALA A 254 16.85 6.91 -13.63
C ALA A 254 17.58 7.91 -12.72
N GLY A 255 18.14 7.48 -11.58
CA GLY A 255 18.82 8.34 -10.61
C GLY A 255 17.92 8.83 -9.48
N LEU A 256 16.64 8.43 -9.46
CA LEU A 256 15.73 8.68 -8.33
C LEU A 256 16.15 7.82 -7.14
N TYR A 257 15.95 8.34 -5.93
CA TYR A 257 16.27 7.62 -4.71
C TYR A 257 15.15 6.64 -4.37
N TYR A 258 15.48 5.40 -4.05
CA TYR A 258 14.45 4.46 -3.62
C TYR A 258 13.79 4.92 -2.31
N ASN A 259 12.48 4.69 -2.19
CA ASN A 259 11.71 4.96 -0.99
C ASN A 259 12.11 3.99 0.12
N PHE A 260 12.40 4.49 1.32
CA PHE A 260 12.69 3.65 2.47
C PHE A 260 11.39 3.14 3.09
N LEU A 261 11.24 1.82 3.16
CA LEU A 261 10.08 1.22 3.79
C LEU A 261 10.39 0.74 5.20
N ALA A 262 11.38 -0.15 5.33
CA ALA A 262 11.69 -0.78 6.61
C ALA A 262 13.15 -1.23 6.69
N GLN A 263 13.61 -1.49 7.90
CA GLN A 263 14.87 -2.18 8.15
C GLN A 263 14.73 -3.18 9.28
N ILE A 264 15.38 -4.33 9.14
CA ILE A 264 15.31 -5.45 10.07
C ILE A 264 16.71 -5.83 10.52
N ASN A 265 16.94 -5.78 11.83
CA ASN A 265 18.17 -6.26 12.43
C ASN A 265 18.12 -7.79 12.55
N LEU A 266 18.96 -8.49 11.80
CA LEU A 266 18.95 -9.96 11.76
C LEU A 266 19.31 -10.58 13.11
N ALA A 267 20.00 -9.85 14.00
CA ALA A 267 20.31 -10.33 15.35
C ALA A 267 19.07 -10.36 16.28
N GLU A 268 17.98 -9.69 15.92
CA GLU A 268 16.71 -9.71 16.66
C GLU A 268 15.79 -10.85 16.20
N LEU A 269 16.10 -11.47 15.07
CA LEU A 269 15.38 -12.64 14.58
C LEU A 269 15.91 -13.90 15.29
N PRO A 270 15.03 -14.77 15.80
CA PRO A 270 15.45 -16.09 16.27
C PRO A 270 15.88 -16.99 15.11
N GLU A 271 16.15 -18.27 15.40
CA GLU A 271 16.70 -19.22 14.44
C GLU A 271 15.96 -19.20 13.08
N LEU A 272 16.72 -18.94 12.02
CA LEU A 272 16.20 -18.77 10.66
C LEU A 272 16.14 -20.13 9.96
N ARG A 273 14.98 -20.45 9.38
CA ARG A 273 14.78 -21.69 8.62
C ARG A 273 15.56 -21.73 7.31
N TYR A 274 15.70 -20.57 6.68
CA TYR A 274 16.40 -20.42 5.40
C TYR A 274 17.85 -20.00 5.63
N PRO A 275 18.79 -20.42 4.77
CA PRO A 275 20.18 -20.03 4.90
C PRO A 275 20.31 -18.54 4.61
N MET A 276 20.49 -17.75 5.67
CA MET A 276 20.67 -16.30 5.63
C MET A 276 21.71 -15.89 6.69
N PRO A 277 22.32 -14.69 6.60
CA PRO A 277 23.12 -14.17 7.69
C PRO A 277 22.30 -14.09 8.98
N THR A 278 22.92 -14.40 10.12
CA THR A 278 22.27 -14.31 11.45
C THR A 278 22.47 -12.94 12.10
N ARG A 279 23.23 -12.05 11.45
CA ARG A 279 23.60 -10.72 11.93
C ARG A 279 23.73 -9.76 10.74
N GLY A 280 23.62 -8.47 11.03
CA GLY A 280 23.60 -7.40 10.04
C GLY A 280 22.21 -6.82 9.87
N LEU A 281 22.10 -5.81 9.01
CA LEU A 281 20.86 -5.07 8.78
C LEU A 281 20.37 -5.33 7.36
N LEU A 282 19.10 -5.73 7.23
CA LEU A 282 18.40 -5.69 5.94
C LEU A 282 17.64 -4.37 5.84
N THR A 283 17.81 -3.65 4.73
CA THR A 283 17.07 -2.43 4.41
C THR A 283 16.19 -2.71 3.20
N PHE A 284 14.89 -2.48 3.33
CA PHE A 284 13.86 -2.73 2.32
C PHE A 284 13.39 -1.41 1.72
N LEU A 285 13.40 -1.36 0.39
CA LEU A 285 13.20 -0.14 -0.37
C LEU A 285 12.26 -0.41 -1.56
N SER A 286 11.37 0.51 -1.90
CA SER A 286 10.52 0.44 -3.11
C SER A 286 10.94 1.46 -4.16
N ASP A 287 10.70 1.11 -5.42
CA ASP A 287 10.81 2.01 -6.56
C ASP A 287 9.48 2.74 -6.84
N THR A 288 9.43 3.49 -7.94
CA THR A 288 8.22 4.12 -8.47
C THR A 288 7.05 3.12 -8.58
N ASP A 289 5.89 3.53 -8.06
CA ASP A 289 4.61 2.80 -8.16
C ASP A 289 4.65 1.32 -7.72
N LEU A 290 5.55 0.96 -6.79
CA LEU A 290 5.71 -0.41 -6.30
C LEU A 290 6.04 -1.45 -7.40
N LEU A 291 6.52 -1.00 -8.56
CA LEU A 291 6.86 -1.87 -9.68
C LEU A 291 8.08 -2.76 -9.39
N GLU A 292 9.00 -2.24 -8.58
CA GLU A 292 10.20 -2.93 -8.16
C GLU A 292 10.50 -2.69 -6.68
N GLY A 293 11.32 -3.56 -6.11
CA GLY A 293 11.81 -3.44 -4.75
C GLY A 293 13.27 -3.82 -4.67
N LYS A 294 13.98 -3.18 -3.75
CA LYS A 294 15.40 -3.37 -3.50
C LYS A 294 15.64 -3.73 -2.06
N VAL A 295 16.50 -4.72 -1.84
CA VAL A 295 16.97 -5.09 -0.51
C VAL A 295 18.47 -4.90 -0.45
N CYS A 296 18.92 -4.13 0.53
CA CYS A 296 20.33 -3.99 0.85
C CYS A 296 20.67 -4.77 2.12
N TYR A 297 21.81 -5.46 2.12
CA TYR A 297 22.37 -6.10 3.30
C TYR A 297 23.64 -5.36 3.74
N TRP A 298 23.67 -4.98 5.01
CA TRP A 298 24.81 -4.34 5.65
C TRP A 298 25.37 -5.27 6.73
N SER A 299 26.69 -5.43 6.77
CA SER A 299 27.35 -6.30 7.74
C SER A 299 27.19 -5.74 9.15
N ASP A 300 27.19 -6.61 10.16
CA ASP A 300 27.21 -6.21 11.57
C ASP A 300 28.52 -5.53 12.01
N THR A 301 29.52 -5.49 11.13
CA THR A 301 30.77 -4.74 11.33
C THR A 301 30.71 -3.32 10.78
N ASP A 302 29.67 -2.97 10.01
CA ASP A 302 29.50 -1.64 9.46
C ASP A 302 29.09 -0.65 10.54
N LYS A 303 29.72 0.53 10.54
CA LYS A 303 29.28 1.64 11.38
C LYS A 303 28.08 2.31 10.72
N LEU A 304 26.88 2.07 11.24
CA LEU A 304 25.65 2.67 10.75
C LEU A 304 25.48 4.11 11.23
N LEU A 305 24.94 4.95 10.34
CA LEU A 305 24.49 6.32 10.61
C LEU A 305 23.04 6.43 10.16
N HIS A 306 22.23 7.19 10.92
CA HIS A 306 20.86 7.49 10.54
C HIS A 306 20.83 8.60 9.48
N TYR A 307 20.13 8.36 8.37
CA TYR A 307 19.89 9.35 7.32
C TYR A 307 18.41 9.74 7.36
N PRO A 308 18.05 10.88 7.99
CA PRO A 308 16.66 11.25 8.16
C PRO A 308 16.01 11.61 6.81
N LEU A 309 14.73 11.33 6.72
CA LEU A 309 13.88 11.82 5.64
C LEU A 309 13.70 13.34 5.78
N SER A 310 13.80 14.09 4.68
CA SER A 310 13.58 15.54 4.72
C SER A 310 12.09 15.86 4.87
N GLU A 311 11.74 16.94 5.58
CA GLU A 311 10.33 17.36 5.75
C GLU A 311 9.64 17.67 4.42
N ASP A 312 10.39 18.06 3.40
CA ASP A 312 9.91 18.36 2.05
C ASP A 312 9.99 17.18 1.09
N ALA A 313 10.22 15.95 1.58
CA ALA A 313 10.41 14.76 0.74
C ALA A 313 9.24 14.52 -0.21
N GLU A 314 8.00 14.59 0.29
CA GLU A 314 6.79 14.42 -0.53
C GLU A 314 6.66 15.51 -1.59
N THR A 315 6.84 16.77 -1.20
CA THR A 315 6.78 17.90 -2.15
C THR A 315 7.88 17.81 -3.20
N THR A 316 9.07 17.34 -2.83
CA THR A 316 10.20 17.13 -3.73
C THR A 316 9.92 15.98 -4.70
N ALA A 317 9.34 14.87 -4.21
CA ALA A 317 8.97 13.73 -5.03
C ALA A 317 7.91 14.11 -6.06
N ILE A 318 6.85 14.82 -5.64
CA ILE A 318 5.79 15.33 -6.54
C ILE A 318 6.36 16.27 -7.61
N ALA A 319 7.22 17.21 -7.20
CA ALA A 319 7.85 18.12 -8.16
C ALA A 319 8.69 17.33 -9.17
N ALA A 320 9.54 16.42 -8.69
CA ALA A 320 10.38 15.57 -9.54
C ALA A 320 9.56 14.70 -10.49
N SER A 321 8.55 13.97 -10.02
CA SER A 321 7.72 13.08 -10.86
C SER A 321 7.04 13.87 -11.97
N SER A 322 6.53 15.07 -11.65
CA SER A 322 5.86 15.95 -12.59
C SER A 322 6.77 16.64 -13.63
N MET A 323 8.10 16.48 -13.49
CA MET A 323 9.12 16.93 -14.44
C MET A 323 9.56 15.83 -15.41
N LEU A 324 9.18 14.58 -15.13
CA LEU A 324 9.59 13.40 -15.87
C LEU A 324 8.45 12.86 -16.74
N VAL A 325 8.83 12.19 -17.83
CA VAL A 325 7.93 11.40 -18.66
C VAL A 325 8.59 10.08 -19.02
N TRP A 326 7.81 9.02 -19.17
CA TRP A 326 8.29 7.75 -19.69
C TRP A 326 8.52 7.85 -21.21
N ASP A 327 9.74 7.58 -21.67
CA ASP A 327 10.09 7.47 -23.08
C ASP A 327 10.03 6.00 -23.51
N GLU A 328 9.06 5.65 -24.36
CA GLU A 328 8.84 4.28 -24.84
C GLU A 328 9.96 3.76 -25.76
N GLU A 329 10.61 4.64 -26.52
CA GLU A 329 11.69 4.25 -27.44
C GLU A 329 12.96 3.91 -26.66
N GLN A 330 13.29 4.74 -25.67
CA GLN A 330 14.45 4.57 -24.81
C GLN A 330 14.17 3.64 -23.62
N ARG A 331 12.90 3.33 -23.37
CA ARG A 331 12.41 2.52 -22.24
C ARG A 331 12.93 3.03 -20.89
N ARG A 332 12.86 4.34 -20.66
CA ARG A 332 13.34 4.99 -19.43
C ARG A 332 12.63 6.32 -19.18
N LEU A 333 12.70 6.80 -17.94
CA LEU A 333 12.31 8.16 -17.61
C LEU A 333 13.28 9.18 -18.22
N VAL A 334 12.72 10.25 -18.79
CA VAL A 334 13.46 11.39 -19.33
C VAL A 334 12.87 12.69 -18.79
N VAL A 335 13.67 13.76 -18.79
CA VAL A 335 13.22 15.10 -18.38
C VAL A 335 12.38 15.71 -19.50
N ASP A 336 11.10 15.95 -19.23
CA ASP A 336 10.20 16.72 -20.10
C ASP A 336 10.24 18.21 -19.73
N ARG A 337 10.20 18.49 -18.43
CA ARG A 337 10.20 19.86 -17.88
C ARG A 337 11.45 20.08 -17.05
N PRO A 338 12.46 20.81 -17.57
CA PRO A 338 13.74 20.97 -16.88
C PRO A 338 13.66 21.89 -15.66
N GLU A 339 12.61 22.69 -15.53
CA GLU A 339 12.38 23.56 -14.38
C GLU A 339 10.89 23.56 -14.01
N ARG A 340 10.58 23.44 -12.71
CA ARG A 340 9.22 23.54 -12.17
C ARG A 340 9.24 23.85 -10.68
N ASP A 341 8.39 24.79 -10.23
CA ASP A 341 8.20 25.13 -8.80
C ASP A 341 9.52 25.42 -8.03
N GLY A 342 10.52 25.99 -8.74
CA GLY A 342 11.85 26.30 -8.21
C GLY A 342 12.81 25.09 -8.13
N TYR A 343 12.42 23.95 -8.68
CA TYR A 343 13.27 22.78 -8.90
C TYR A 343 13.82 22.78 -10.32
N GLU A 344 15.06 22.32 -10.47
CA GLU A 344 15.75 22.17 -11.75
C GLU A 344 16.20 20.70 -11.91
N ALA A 345 15.99 20.12 -13.09
CA ALA A 345 16.41 18.76 -13.43
C ALA A 345 17.59 18.77 -14.40
N PHE A 346 18.62 17.99 -14.06
CA PHE A 346 19.85 17.86 -14.82
C PHE A 346 20.07 16.40 -15.21
N VAL A 347 20.30 16.15 -16.50
CA VAL A 347 20.74 14.83 -16.98
C VAL A 347 22.27 14.77 -16.87
N GLU A 348 22.76 13.84 -16.06
CA GLU A 348 24.17 13.56 -15.87
C GLU A 348 24.76 12.83 -17.07
N ALA A 349 26.10 12.76 -17.15
CA ALA A 349 26.82 12.16 -18.27
C ALA A 349 26.53 10.65 -18.42
N ASP A 350 26.12 9.97 -17.36
CA ASP A 350 25.72 8.56 -17.35
C ASP A 350 24.22 8.35 -17.64
N GLY A 351 23.47 9.43 -17.87
CA GLY A 351 22.04 9.40 -18.18
C GLY A 351 21.12 9.49 -16.96
N ARG A 352 21.66 9.50 -15.74
CA ARG A 352 20.87 9.70 -14.52
C ARG A 352 20.36 11.13 -14.41
N ILE A 353 19.24 11.29 -13.73
CA ILE A 353 18.60 12.57 -13.51
C ILE A 353 18.89 12.99 -12.07
N ARG A 354 19.37 14.23 -11.93
CA ARG A 354 19.63 14.87 -10.64
C ARG A 354 18.77 16.12 -10.54
N PHE A 355 18.21 16.33 -9.37
CA PHE A 355 17.37 17.48 -9.08
C PHE A 355 18.09 18.45 -8.15
N GLU A 356 17.95 19.74 -8.42
CA GLU A 356 18.39 20.80 -7.54
C GLU A 356 17.22 21.71 -7.15
N ARG A 357 17.32 22.34 -5.98
CA ARG A 357 16.47 23.44 -5.54
C ARG A 357 17.34 24.47 -4.85
N ASN A 358 17.19 25.75 -5.20
CA ASN A 358 18.00 26.85 -4.64
C ASN A 358 19.53 26.61 -4.75
N GLY A 359 19.99 25.97 -5.83
CA GLY A 359 21.41 25.66 -6.07
C GLY A 359 22.00 24.52 -5.22
N GLY A 360 21.15 23.75 -4.52
CA GLY A 360 21.53 22.55 -3.77
C GLY A 360 20.87 21.31 -4.34
N THR A 361 21.58 20.18 -4.36
CA THR A 361 20.99 18.88 -4.76
C THR A 361 19.96 18.42 -3.73
N VAL A 362 18.80 17.99 -4.21
CA VAL A 362 17.70 17.48 -3.36
C VAL A 362 17.57 15.96 -3.46
N LEU A 363 16.88 15.38 -2.47
CA LEU A 363 16.55 13.96 -2.44
C LEU A 363 15.19 13.74 -3.11
N ALA A 364 15.21 13.50 -4.42
CA ALA A 364 14.02 13.14 -5.19
C ALA A 364 13.74 11.64 -5.08
N LEU A 365 12.78 11.27 -4.22
CA LEU A 365 12.34 9.88 -4.08
C LEU A 365 11.66 9.38 -5.36
N ALA A 366 11.71 8.07 -5.56
CA ALA A 366 11.17 7.40 -6.74
C ALA A 366 9.64 7.45 -6.81
N SER A 367 8.98 7.60 -5.65
CA SER A 367 7.53 7.74 -5.53
C SER A 367 7.17 8.76 -4.45
N GLU A 368 6.09 9.51 -4.69
CA GLU A 368 5.43 10.36 -3.69
C GLU A 368 4.54 9.58 -2.71
N TYR A 369 4.15 8.34 -3.04
CA TYR A 369 3.16 7.59 -2.26
C TYR A 369 3.77 6.79 -1.11
N GLU A 370 4.95 6.21 -1.31
CA GLU A 370 5.63 5.37 -0.29
C GLU A 370 6.54 6.21 0.62
N ILE A 371 6.01 7.27 1.21
CA ILE A 371 6.73 8.16 2.10
C ILE A 371 6.08 8.15 3.48
N SER A 372 6.87 7.90 4.53
CA SER A 372 6.39 7.87 5.90
C SER A 372 7.24 8.79 6.78
N HIS A 373 6.59 9.79 7.39
CA HIS A 373 7.19 10.70 8.36
C HIS A 373 7.02 10.25 9.82
N GLU A 374 6.34 9.13 10.05
CA GLU A 374 6.08 8.60 11.39
C GLU A 374 6.81 7.27 11.59
N PRO A 375 8.15 7.28 11.79
CA PRO A 375 8.90 6.04 11.93
C PRO A 375 8.45 5.27 13.17
N GLN A 376 8.20 3.97 13.04
CA GLN A 376 7.78 3.10 14.15
C GLN A 376 8.81 1.99 14.40
N LEU A 377 9.09 1.70 15.67
CA LEU A 377 9.81 0.50 16.07
C LEU A 377 8.95 -0.71 15.73
N LEU A 378 9.59 -1.78 15.24
CA LEU A 378 8.93 -3.05 14.99
C LEU A 378 9.33 -4.06 16.06
N ARG A 379 8.35 -4.59 16.79
CA ARG A 379 8.54 -5.71 17.71
C ARG A 379 8.29 -7.03 17.00
N VAL A 380 9.25 -7.94 17.15
CA VAL A 380 9.22 -9.26 16.50
C VAL A 380 8.57 -10.30 17.42
N HIS A 381 7.60 -11.05 16.91
CA HIS A 381 6.92 -12.13 17.60
C HIS A 381 6.98 -13.44 16.81
N PRO A 382 7.26 -14.60 17.46
CA PRO A 382 7.15 -15.90 16.82
C PRO A 382 5.73 -16.18 16.36
N CYS A 383 5.62 -16.75 15.16
CA CYS A 383 4.38 -17.15 14.54
C CYS A 383 4.52 -18.53 13.89
N LEU A 384 3.45 -19.31 13.86
CA LEU A 384 3.35 -20.57 13.12
C LEU A 384 2.19 -20.47 12.14
N LEU A 385 2.48 -20.73 10.88
CA LEU A 385 1.51 -20.59 9.79
C LEU A 385 1.47 -21.86 8.96
N VAL A 386 0.31 -22.18 8.39
CA VAL A 386 0.14 -23.32 7.49
C VAL A 386 -0.12 -22.81 6.06
N PRO A 387 0.32 -23.53 5.02
CA PRO A 387 0.02 -23.15 3.64
C PRO A 387 -1.48 -23.27 3.34
N SER A 388 -2.03 -22.47 2.43
CA SER A 388 -3.43 -22.59 2.02
C SER A 388 -3.71 -23.90 1.27
N ASP A 389 -2.72 -24.43 0.55
CA ASP A 389 -2.79 -25.72 -0.13
C ASP A 389 -1.76 -26.72 0.43
N SER A 390 -2.22 -27.95 0.68
CA SER A 390 -1.39 -29.06 1.11
C SER A 390 -2.07 -30.39 0.81
N PRO A 391 -1.36 -31.39 0.23
CA PRO A 391 -1.91 -32.72 0.02
C PRO A 391 -2.28 -33.42 1.35
N LEU A 392 -1.71 -32.96 2.47
CA LEU A 392 -1.99 -33.49 3.80
C LEU A 392 -3.45 -33.21 4.24
N TYR A 393 -4.07 -32.14 3.74
CA TYR A 393 -5.44 -31.76 4.11
C TYR A 393 -6.47 -32.83 3.80
N ALA A 394 -6.34 -33.52 2.66
CA ALA A 394 -7.22 -34.63 2.31
C ALA A 394 -7.15 -35.78 3.34
N SER A 395 -5.96 -36.07 3.87
CA SER A 395 -5.78 -37.12 4.88
C SER A 395 -6.29 -36.74 6.27
N CYS A 396 -6.44 -35.44 6.52
CA CYS A 396 -6.96 -34.88 7.77
C CYS A 396 -8.43 -34.47 7.68
N GLY A 397 -9.13 -34.80 6.58
CA GLY A 397 -10.54 -34.43 6.39
C GLY A 397 -10.78 -32.91 6.26
N ILE A 398 -9.75 -32.13 5.91
CA ILE A 398 -9.83 -30.68 5.74
C ILE A 398 -10.17 -30.41 4.27
N ALA A 399 -11.39 -29.92 4.02
CA ALA A 399 -11.86 -29.59 2.68
C ALA A 399 -11.43 -28.18 2.22
N GLU A 400 -11.31 -27.24 3.17
CA GLU A 400 -10.99 -25.83 2.93
C GLU A 400 -9.68 -25.48 3.64
N GLY A 401 -8.55 -25.84 3.01
CA GLY A 401 -7.21 -25.56 3.56
C GLY A 401 -6.95 -24.07 3.75
N GLU A 402 -7.48 -23.24 2.86
CA GLU A 402 -7.48 -21.79 2.98
C GLU A 402 -8.10 -21.33 4.29
N LEU A 403 -9.36 -21.72 4.58
CA LEU A 403 -10.05 -21.36 5.83
C LEU A 403 -9.28 -21.78 7.08
N LEU A 404 -8.59 -22.92 7.07
CA LEU A 404 -7.70 -23.31 8.16
C LEU A 404 -6.50 -22.36 8.27
N ALA A 405 -5.83 -22.06 7.16
CA ALA A 405 -4.74 -21.09 7.14
C ALA A 405 -5.20 -19.72 7.65
N GLU A 406 -6.43 -19.30 7.33
CA GLU A 406 -6.98 -18.04 7.82
C GLU A 406 -7.16 -18.03 9.34
N ARG A 407 -7.76 -19.10 9.88
CA ARG A 407 -7.97 -19.25 11.32
C ARG A 407 -6.65 -19.32 12.08
N VAL A 408 -5.65 -19.99 11.51
CA VAL A 408 -4.31 -20.05 12.09
C VAL A 408 -3.66 -18.67 12.08
N GLU A 409 -3.70 -17.94 10.96
CA GLU A 409 -3.17 -16.58 10.88
C GLU A 409 -3.87 -15.63 11.85
N GLU A 410 -5.19 -15.68 11.93
CA GLU A 410 -5.99 -14.86 12.85
C GLU A 410 -5.62 -15.14 14.31
N ALA A 411 -5.46 -16.42 14.67
CA ALA A 411 -5.04 -16.79 16.01
C ALA A 411 -3.62 -16.32 16.36
N MET A 412 -2.77 -16.04 15.37
CA MET A 412 -1.40 -15.56 15.56
C MET A 412 -1.28 -14.03 15.60
N ARG A 413 -2.38 -13.30 15.43
CA ARG A 413 -2.37 -11.83 15.51
C ARG A 413 -1.94 -11.35 16.88
N ILE A 414 -1.13 -10.28 16.87
CA ILE A 414 -0.69 -9.60 18.08
C ILE A 414 -1.22 -8.18 18.04
N GLY A 415 -2.13 -7.86 18.97
CA GLY A 415 -2.72 -6.54 19.11
C GLY A 415 -3.53 -6.08 17.89
N GLU A 416 -3.91 -4.81 17.93
CA GLU A 416 -4.59 -4.12 16.85
C GLU A 416 -3.56 -3.51 15.88
N GLY A 417 -3.89 -3.46 14.59
CA GLY A 417 -3.02 -2.88 13.55
C GLY A 417 -2.42 -3.89 12.57
N PRO A 418 -1.55 -3.42 11.66
CA PRO A 418 -0.96 -4.24 10.61
C PRO A 418 -0.06 -5.32 11.20
N GLN A 419 -0.14 -6.51 10.62
CA GLN A 419 0.65 -7.67 11.02
C GLN A 419 1.70 -7.93 9.93
N HIS A 420 2.76 -7.11 9.89
CA HIS A 420 3.84 -7.33 8.92
C HIS A 420 4.48 -8.70 9.17
N ARG A 421 5.06 -9.29 8.13
CA ARG A 421 5.52 -10.68 8.20
C ARG A 421 6.89 -10.83 7.61
N MET A 422 7.75 -11.57 8.29
CA MET A 422 9.00 -12.07 7.76
C MET A 422 8.98 -13.59 7.77
N LEU A 423 9.29 -14.21 6.62
CA LEU A 423 9.20 -15.65 6.40
C LEU A 423 7.76 -16.21 6.50
N GLY A 424 7.65 -17.52 6.32
CA GLY A 424 6.37 -18.23 6.30
C GLY A 424 5.59 -18.08 4.99
N PRO A 425 4.43 -18.74 4.89
CA PRO A 425 3.51 -18.58 3.77
C PRO A 425 2.75 -17.26 3.90
N ILE A 426 2.35 -16.70 2.77
CA ILE A 426 1.41 -15.58 2.64
C ILE A 426 0.22 -16.04 1.81
N ARG A 427 -0.95 -15.44 2.05
CA ARG A 427 -2.11 -15.67 1.19
C ARG A 427 -1.88 -15.01 -0.15
N SER A 428 -2.14 -15.72 -1.24
CA SER A 428 -2.18 -15.15 -2.58
C SER A 428 -2.98 -16.05 -3.50
N THR A 429 -3.70 -15.40 -4.42
CA THR A 429 -4.52 -15.99 -5.48
C THR A 429 -3.67 -16.62 -6.58
N LEU A 430 -2.44 -16.12 -6.79
CA LEU A 430 -1.39 -16.77 -7.59
C LEU A 430 -0.33 -17.35 -6.65
N PRO A 431 0.29 -18.50 -6.92
CA PRO A 431 1.40 -18.95 -6.10
C PRO A 431 2.52 -17.90 -6.18
N VAL A 432 2.73 -17.10 -5.12
CA VAL A 432 3.75 -16.04 -5.06
C VAL A 432 5.16 -16.50 -5.48
N VAL A 433 5.43 -17.78 -5.27
CA VAL A 433 6.63 -18.48 -5.72
C VAL A 433 6.72 -18.53 -7.25
N GLU A 434 5.62 -18.84 -7.95
CA GLU A 434 5.56 -18.83 -9.41
C GLU A 434 5.81 -17.43 -9.97
N ARG A 435 5.27 -16.38 -9.35
CA ARG A 435 5.53 -14.98 -9.74
C ARG A 435 7.02 -14.65 -9.62
N ALA A 436 7.66 -15.06 -8.52
CA ALA A 436 9.10 -14.88 -8.33
C ALA A 436 9.94 -15.66 -9.37
N VAL A 437 9.56 -16.90 -9.68
CA VAL A 437 10.23 -17.70 -10.73
C VAL A 437 10.06 -17.07 -12.12
N GLN A 438 8.87 -16.57 -12.45
CA GLN A 438 8.62 -15.87 -13.72
C GLN A 438 9.42 -14.57 -13.79
N TYR A 439 9.48 -13.81 -12.69
CA TYR A 439 10.31 -12.63 -12.60
C TYR A 439 11.79 -12.96 -12.84
N ALA A 440 12.32 -13.99 -12.18
CA ALA A 440 13.69 -14.45 -12.37
C ALA A 440 13.99 -14.81 -13.83
N ARG A 441 13.05 -15.48 -14.53
CA ARG A 441 13.18 -15.77 -15.96
C ARG A 441 13.22 -14.50 -16.83
N ARG A 442 12.36 -13.52 -16.54
CA ARG A 442 12.36 -12.24 -17.25
C ARG A 442 13.67 -11.47 -17.07
N GLN A 443 14.27 -11.58 -15.88
CA GLN A 443 15.58 -10.98 -15.57
C GLN A 443 16.77 -11.81 -16.09
N GLY A 444 16.54 -12.97 -16.70
CA GLY A 444 17.61 -13.86 -17.20
C GLY A 444 18.40 -14.59 -16.11
N TRP A 445 17.83 -14.75 -14.91
CA TRP A 445 18.43 -15.49 -13.79
C TRP A 445 18.12 -16.99 -13.91
N ASP A 446 18.63 -17.62 -14.97
CA ASP A 446 18.32 -19.02 -15.33
C ASP A 446 18.64 -20.03 -14.21
N GLU A 447 19.56 -19.70 -13.31
CA GLU A 447 19.94 -20.54 -12.17
C GLU A 447 19.02 -20.42 -10.95
N LEU A 448 18.11 -19.43 -10.93
CA LEU A 448 17.20 -19.13 -9.82
C LEU A 448 15.75 -19.54 -10.12
N THR A 449 15.50 -20.48 -11.03
CA THR A 449 14.13 -20.83 -11.45
C THR A 449 13.50 -21.98 -10.65
N ALA A 450 14.17 -22.52 -9.63
CA ALA A 450 13.64 -23.59 -8.80
C ALA A 450 12.69 -23.01 -7.74
N SER A 451 11.42 -23.42 -7.78
CA SER A 451 10.35 -22.90 -6.90
C SER A 451 10.65 -23.07 -5.42
N GLU A 452 11.22 -24.21 -5.04
CA GLU A 452 11.52 -24.59 -3.65
C GLU A 452 12.63 -23.75 -3.02
N ASP A 453 13.43 -23.06 -3.84
CA ASP A 453 14.49 -22.17 -3.38
C ASP A 453 13.95 -20.75 -3.08
N TRP A 454 12.72 -20.41 -3.49
CA TRP A 454 12.10 -19.11 -3.24
C TRP A 454 11.26 -19.09 -1.97
N PHE A 455 11.36 -18.01 -1.22
CA PHE A 455 10.57 -17.80 -0.01
C PHE A 455 10.24 -16.31 0.19
N VAL A 456 9.19 -16.05 0.96
CA VAL A 456 8.83 -14.70 1.42
C VAL A 456 9.92 -14.22 2.36
N LEU A 457 10.66 -13.19 1.97
CA LEU A 457 11.62 -12.53 2.85
C LEU A 457 10.89 -11.58 3.79
N LEU A 458 10.05 -10.69 3.26
CA LEU A 458 9.26 -9.74 4.04
C LEU A 458 7.95 -9.43 3.30
N ALA A 459 6.85 -9.33 4.01
CA ALA A 459 5.58 -8.80 3.54
C ALA A 459 5.18 -7.65 4.46
N LEU A 460 5.14 -6.44 3.90
CA LEU A 460 4.69 -5.24 4.59
C LEU A 460 3.22 -5.00 4.28
N ARG A 461 2.38 -4.94 5.31
CA ARG A 461 0.95 -4.64 5.14
C ARG A 461 0.72 -3.14 5.16
N SER A 462 -0.31 -2.72 4.43
CA SER A 462 -0.83 -1.36 4.51
C SER A 462 -1.42 -1.03 5.88
N GLY A 463 -1.47 0.25 6.23
CA GLY A 463 -2.02 0.79 7.47
C GLY A 463 -0.97 1.00 8.56
N GLY A 464 -1.44 1.03 9.81
CA GLY A 464 -0.60 1.35 10.96
C GLY A 464 -0.29 2.85 11.06
N ARG A 465 0.55 3.19 12.04
CA ARG A 465 1.01 4.56 12.29
C ARG A 465 2.10 4.98 11.31
N ALA A 466 2.86 4.02 10.77
CA ALA A 466 3.78 4.32 9.67
C ALA A 466 3.05 4.84 8.43
N GLY A 467 1.74 4.60 8.30
CA GLY A 467 0.89 5.28 7.31
C GLY A 467 1.05 4.78 5.88
N PHE A 468 1.72 3.64 5.65
CA PHE A 468 1.88 3.10 4.31
C PHE A 468 0.56 2.62 3.70
N ALA A 469 0.37 2.87 2.41
CA ALA A 469 -0.73 2.36 1.61
C ALA A 469 -0.19 1.75 0.32
N PHE A 470 -0.14 0.43 0.25
CA PHE A 470 0.40 -0.29 -0.90
C PHE A 470 -0.74 -0.69 -1.85
N GLY A 471 -0.94 0.07 -2.94
CA GLY A 471 -2.03 -0.16 -3.90
C GLY A 471 -3.42 -0.07 -3.27
N ASP A 472 -4.32 -1.00 -3.59
CA ASP A 472 -5.69 -1.11 -3.05
C ASP A 472 -5.73 -1.63 -1.58
N TYR A 473 -4.78 -1.18 -0.74
CA TYR A 473 -4.53 -1.66 0.64
C TYR A 473 -3.92 -3.07 0.74
N GLY A 474 -3.16 -3.47 -0.28
CA GLY A 474 -2.48 -4.76 -0.34
C GLY A 474 -1.25 -4.86 0.57
N ASP A 475 -0.56 -5.98 0.40
CA ASP A 475 0.74 -6.23 1.03
C ASP A 475 1.83 -6.03 -0.03
N PHE A 476 2.89 -5.30 0.32
CA PHE A 476 4.10 -5.25 -0.51
C PHE A 476 5.08 -6.34 -0.07
N VAL A 477 5.32 -7.29 -0.98
CA VAL A 477 6.02 -8.53 -0.70
C VAL A 477 7.38 -8.53 -1.35
N TYR A 478 8.39 -8.93 -0.60
CA TYR A 478 9.73 -9.24 -1.06
C TYR A 478 9.94 -10.75 -0.98
N MET A 479 10.27 -11.35 -2.12
CA MET A 479 10.68 -12.73 -2.28
C MET A 479 12.20 -12.79 -2.46
N ALA A 480 12.84 -13.74 -1.79
CA ALA A 480 14.28 -14.00 -1.92
C ALA A 480 14.55 -15.46 -2.28
N ASN A 481 15.73 -15.72 -2.84
CA ASN A 481 16.18 -17.05 -3.19
C ASN A 481 17.25 -17.56 -2.22
N ALA A 482 17.07 -18.78 -1.70
CA ALA A 482 17.94 -19.38 -0.68
C ALA A 482 19.40 -19.48 -1.10
N ARG A 483 19.71 -19.64 -2.40
CA ARG A 483 21.09 -19.71 -2.91
C ARG A 483 21.83 -18.38 -2.75
N ASP A 484 21.12 -17.28 -2.88
CA ASP A 484 21.68 -15.93 -2.79
C ASP A 484 21.80 -15.50 -1.34
N THR A 485 20.72 -15.71 -0.56
CA THR A 485 20.73 -15.36 0.85
C THR A 485 21.75 -16.17 1.65
N ALA A 486 22.06 -17.41 1.25
CA ALA A 486 23.12 -18.22 1.87
C ALA A 486 24.51 -17.56 1.78
N ARG A 487 24.70 -16.67 0.81
CA ARG A 487 25.93 -15.90 0.56
C ARG A 487 25.85 -14.48 1.10
N GLY A 488 24.73 -14.09 1.74
CA GLY A 488 24.44 -12.72 2.13
C GLY A 488 24.19 -11.79 0.94
N ASP A 489 23.83 -12.34 -0.22
CA ASP A 489 23.50 -11.57 -1.42
C ASP A 489 21.98 -11.37 -1.50
N PHE A 490 21.56 -10.12 -1.53
CA PHE A 490 20.16 -9.71 -1.64
C PHE A 490 19.94 -8.80 -2.87
N SER A 491 20.90 -8.77 -3.79
CA SER A 491 20.82 -7.97 -5.03
C SER A 491 19.77 -8.50 -6.02
N ARG A 492 19.34 -9.76 -5.86
CA ARG A 492 18.37 -10.45 -6.71
C ARG A 492 17.15 -10.88 -5.91
N VAL A 493 16.30 -9.91 -5.62
CA VAL A 493 15.00 -10.11 -5.01
C VAL A 493 13.90 -9.87 -6.03
N CYS A 494 12.72 -10.43 -5.79
CA CYS A 494 11.52 -10.09 -6.52
C CYS A 494 10.58 -9.38 -5.54
N ALA A 495 10.09 -8.19 -5.89
CA ALA A 495 9.10 -7.50 -5.08
C ALA A 495 7.84 -7.19 -5.89
N PHE A 496 6.69 -7.18 -5.23
CA PHE A 496 5.41 -6.90 -5.87
C PHE A 496 4.31 -6.62 -4.85
N ASN A 497 3.25 -5.96 -5.30
CA ASN A 497 1.98 -5.89 -4.58
C ASN A 497 1.18 -7.19 -4.76
N LEU A 498 0.59 -7.70 -3.68
CA LEU A 498 -0.22 -8.91 -3.65
C LEU A 498 -1.60 -8.79 -4.31
N LEU A 499 -2.05 -7.57 -4.63
CA LEU A 499 -3.32 -7.33 -5.34
C LEU A 499 -3.20 -7.29 -6.87
N ASP A 500 -1.97 -7.38 -7.41
CA ASP A 500 -1.67 -7.33 -8.86
C ASP A 500 -1.36 -8.69 -9.50
#